data_AF-A0A923QET9-F1
#
_entry.id   AF-A0A923QET9-F1
#
_cell.length_a   1.000
_cell.length_b   1.000
_cell.length_c   1.000
_cell.angle_alpha   90.00
_cell.angle_beta   90.00
_cell.angle_gamma   90.00
#
_symmetry.space_group_name_H-M   'P 1'
#
loop_
_entity.id
_entity.type
_entity.pdbx_description
1 polymer ?
#
loop_
_entity_poly.entity_id
_entity_poly.type
_entity_poly.pdbx_seq_one_letter_code
_entity_poly.pdbx_strand_id
1 'polypeptide(L)' 'LVSEHYYLVCLKSALDQTATQALLAVLKSAAWQEQVAGIAGYAPSRSGEVLAMHKVLPWWDFKRKKAG' A
#
# COMPACT_ATOMS: atom_id res chain seq x y z
N LEU A 1 -5.94 3.78 22.64
CA LEU A 1 -4.82 3.56 21.69
C LEU A 1 -5.34 3.86 20.30
N VAL A 2 -4.59 4.55 19.45
CA VAL A 2 -4.96 4.79 18.04
C VAL A 2 -4.11 3.87 17.18
N SER A 3 -4.71 3.29 16.14
CA SER A 3 -3.99 2.48 15.14
C SER A 3 -3.81 3.30 13.86
N GLU A 4 -2.57 3.42 13.41
CA GLU A 4 -2.21 4.10 12.18
C GLU A 4 -1.94 3.07 11.08
N HIS A 5 -2.48 3.31 9.88
CA HIS A 5 -2.27 2.45 8.72
C HIS A 5 -1.44 3.18 7.67
N TYR A 6 -0.33 2.57 7.26
CA TYR A 6 0.55 3.08 6.22
C TYR A 6 0.25 2.38 4.89
N TYR A 7 -0.02 3.18 3.85
CA TYR A 7 -0.33 2.68 2.50
C TYR A 7 0.62 3.30 1.49
N LEU A 8 1.01 2.52 0.49
CA LEU A 8 1.63 3.02 -0.74
C LEU A 8 0.54 3.24 -1.79
N VAL A 9 0.54 4.40 -2.44
CA VAL A 9 -0.48 4.77 -3.43
C VAL A 9 0.15 4.79 -4.82
N CYS A 10 -0.55 4.19 -5.78
CA CYS A 10 -0.17 4.24 -7.20
C CYS A 10 -1.41 4.34 -8.09
N LEU A 11 -1.20 4.73 -9.35
CA LEU A 11 -2.21 4.64 -10.39
C LEU A 11 -2.42 3.17 -10.78
N LYS A 12 -3.63 2.82 -11.21
CA LYS A 12 -3.96 1.45 -11.64
C LYS A 12 -3.00 0.94 -12.73
N SER A 13 -2.62 1.78 -13.69
CA SER A 13 -1.70 1.43 -14.77
C SER A 13 -0.27 1.14 -14.30
N ALA A 14 0.12 1.61 -13.11
CA ALA A 14 1.43 1.28 -12.56
C ALA A 14 1.49 -0.20 -12.12
N LEU A 15 0.36 -0.80 -11.75
CA LEU A 15 0.30 -2.20 -11.33
C LEU A 15 0.72 -3.15 -12.46
N ASP A 16 0.56 -2.78 -13.72
CA ASP A 16 0.96 -3.62 -14.86
C ASP A 16 2.48 -3.61 -15.11
N GLN A 17 3.23 -2.74 -14.42
CA GLN A 17 4.68 -2.65 -14.57
C GLN A 17 5.39 -3.76 -13.80
N THR A 18 6.38 -4.40 -14.43
CA THR A 18 7.21 -5.44 -13.80
C THR A 18 7.87 -4.97 -12.51
N ALA A 19 8.30 -3.70 -12.45
CA ALA A 19 8.89 -3.11 -11.26
C ALA A 19 7.90 -3.07 -10.08
N THR A 20 6.64 -2.74 -10.33
CA THR A 20 5.60 -2.73 -9.30
C THR A 20 5.28 -4.15 -8.83
N GLN A 21 5.22 -5.12 -9.74
CA GLN A 21 5.04 -6.53 -9.36
C GLN A 21 6.19 -7.05 -8.48
N ALA A 22 7.44 -6.71 -8.82
CA ALA A 22 8.60 -7.04 -8.00
C ALA A 22 8.53 -6.39 -6.60
N LEU A 23 8.12 -5.13 -6.52
CA LEU A 23 7.90 -4.44 -5.24
C LEU A 23 6.83 -5.16 -4.40
N LEU A 24 5.68 -5.52 -4.99
CA LEU A 24 4.64 -6.26 -4.27
C LEU A 24 5.16 -7.61 -3.75
N ALA A 25 6.00 -8.31 -4.51
CA ALA A 25 6.60 -9.56 -4.07
C ALA A 25 7.52 -9.36 -2.85
N VAL A 26 8.34 -8.30 -2.84
CA VAL A 26 9.18 -7.94 -1.68
C VAL A 26 8.31 -7.63 -0.45
N LEU A 27 7.27 -6.80 -0.61
CA LEU A 27 6.39 -6.41 0.50
C LEU A 27 5.58 -7.58 1.08
N LYS A 28 5.31 -8.62 0.28
CA LYS A 28 4.65 -9.86 0.73
C LYS A 28 5.59 -10.84 1.41
N SER A 29 6.90 -10.68 1.26
CA SER A 29 7.89 -11.62 1.78
C SER A 29 7.88 -11.67 3.30
N ALA A 30 8.14 -12.86 3.87
CA ALA A 30 8.29 -13.01 5.33
C ALA A 30 9.39 -12.09 5.87
N ALA A 31 10.51 -11.98 5.16
CA ALA A 31 11.61 -11.08 5.51
C ALA A 31 11.12 -9.64 5.72
N TRP A 32 10.32 -9.08 4.80
CA TRP A 32 9.76 -7.74 4.99
C TRP A 32 8.85 -7.65 6.22
N GLN A 33 7.95 -8.63 6.40
CA GLN A 33 7.01 -8.64 7.52
C GLN A 33 7.76 -8.68 8.87
N GLU A 34 8.83 -9.48 8.96
CA GLU A 34 9.71 -9.57 10.13
C GLU A 34 10.43 -8.27 10.40
N GLN A 35 10.95 -7.60 9.35
CA GLN A 35 11.58 -6.29 9.50
C GLN A 35 10.59 -5.26 10.07
N VAL A 36 9.35 -5.20 9.56
CA VAL A 36 8.33 -4.29 10.07
C VAL A 36 7.96 -4.62 11.52
N ALA A 37 7.80 -5.91 11.85
CA ALA A 37 7.49 -6.36 13.21
C ALA A 37 8.62 -6.05 14.22
N GLY A 38 9.85 -5.89 13.74
CA GLY A 38 10.99 -5.48 14.56
C GLY A 38 10.99 -3.99 14.96
N ILE A 39 10.14 -3.16 14.33
CA ILE A 39 10.05 -1.73 14.65
C ILE A 39 9.07 -1.55 15.81
N ALA A 40 9.53 -0.97 16.92
CA ALA A 40 8.70 -0.76 18.11
C ALA A 40 7.46 0.08 17.77
N GLY A 41 6.27 -0.44 18.10
CA GLY A 41 4.99 0.21 17.82
C GLY A 41 4.43 -0.03 16.42
N TYR A 42 5.13 -0.76 15.55
CA TYR A 42 4.66 -1.14 14.22
C TYR A 42 4.27 -2.61 14.17
N ALA A 43 3.31 -2.91 13.31
CA ALA A 43 2.95 -4.27 12.99
C ALA A 43 2.77 -4.42 11.47
N PRO A 44 3.21 -5.54 10.89
CA PRO A 44 2.89 -5.86 9.51
C PRO A 44 1.37 -5.91 9.30
N SER A 45 0.88 -5.18 8.31
CA SER A 45 -0.55 -5.09 8.02
C SER A 45 -0.77 -5.09 6.51
N ARG A 46 -1.20 -6.24 5.98
CA ARG A 46 -1.62 -6.40 4.57
C ARG A 46 -0.57 -5.92 3.56
N SER A 47 0.72 -6.07 3.90
CA SER A 47 1.83 -5.58 3.08
C SER A 47 1.83 -6.24 1.70
N GLY A 48 1.89 -5.41 0.66
CA GLY A 48 1.84 -5.85 -0.74
C GLY A 48 0.46 -6.29 -1.24
N GLU A 49 -0.62 -6.16 -0.47
CA GLU A 49 -1.97 -6.29 -1.01
C GLU A 49 -2.35 -5.05 -1.82
N VAL A 50 -2.97 -5.27 -2.98
CA VAL A 50 -3.52 -4.18 -3.81
C VAL A 50 -4.92 -3.84 -3.29
N LEU A 51 -5.09 -2.62 -2.79
CA LEU A 51 -6.33 -2.16 -2.16
C LEU A 51 -6.99 -1.06 -2.98
N ALA A 52 -8.32 -1.05 -2.98
CA ALA A 52 -9.09 0.05 -3.52
C ALA A 52 -9.10 1.21 -2.52
N MET A 53 -8.64 2.38 -2.94
CA MET A 53 -8.42 3.54 -2.06
C MET A 53 -9.69 3.97 -1.30
N HIS A 54 -10.86 3.94 -1.94
CA HIS A 54 -12.14 4.26 -1.28
C HIS A 54 -12.52 3.31 -0.13
N LYS A 55 -11.97 2.08 -0.10
CA LYS A 55 -12.22 1.12 0.99
C LYS A 55 -11.36 1.40 2.23
N VAL A 56 -10.17 1.96 2.02
CA VAL A 56 -9.18 2.16 3.10
C VAL A 56 -9.10 3.62 3.55
N LEU A 57 -9.51 4.56 2.70
CA LEU A 57 -9.53 5.99 2.97
C LEU A 57 -10.91 6.53 2.54
N PRO A 58 -11.95 6.40 3.38
CA PRO A 58 -13.32 6.76 3.01
C PRO A 58 -13.51 8.27 2.78
N TRP A 59 -12.60 9.09 3.28
CA TRP A 59 -12.54 10.54 3.08
C TRP A 59 -11.83 10.93 1.78
N TRP A 60 -11.24 9.98 1.04
CA TRP A 60 -10.49 10.27 -0.18
C TRP A 60 -11.40 10.37 -1.40
N ASP A 61 -11.41 11.55 -2.04
CA ASP A 61 -12.04 11.78 -3.34
C ASP A 61 -10.98 11.98 -4.43
N PHE A 62 -10.88 11.04 -5.37
CA PHE A 62 -9.92 11.14 -6.46
C PHE A 62 -10.45 12.09 -7.55
N LYS A 63 -10.08 13.36 -7.46
CA LYS A 63 -10.42 14.36 -8.49
C LYS A 63 -9.75 13.99 -9.81
N ARG A 64 -10.56 13.55 -10.79
CA ARG A 64 -10.11 13.29 -12.16
C ARG A 64 -9.48 14.57 -12.72
N LYS A 65 -8.28 14.48 -13.31
CA LYS A 65 -7.67 15.64 -14.01
C LYS A 65 -8.68 16.21 -15.00
N LYS A 66 -8.87 17.54 -14.95
CA LYS A 66 -9.66 18.29 -15.93
C LYS A 66 -9.03 18.02 -17.30
N ALA A 67 -9.80 17.46 -18.24
CA ALA A 67 -9.36 17.38 -19.63
C ALA A 67 -9.16 18.82 -20.11
N GLY A 68 -7.94 19.14 -20.53
CA GLY A 68 -7.62 20.40 -21.21
C GLY A 68 -8.19 20.40 -22.61
#